data_AF-A0A9W7DB84-F1
#
_entry.id   AF-A0A9W7DB84-F1
#
_cell.length_a   1.000
_cell.length_b   1.000
_cell.length_c   1.000
_cell.angle_alpha   90.00
_cell.angle_beta   90.00
_cell.angle_gamma   90.00
#
_symmetry.space_group_name_H-M   'P 1'
#
loop_
_entity.id
_entity.type
_entity.pdbx_description
1 polymer ?
#
loop_
_entity_poly.entity_id
_entity_poly.type
_entity_poly.pdbx_seq_one_letter_code
_entity_poly.pdbx_strand_id
1 'polypeptide(L)'
;MEPYEPRSPKAMQEDYPRLYDGEYGPTGKALTAASTSSGAFYFFMQPTLWEDLADKSNDYFTEKIDERVEGQYNKQVAREKKNIPISSGKRENRSRPSSRRQ
;
A
#
# COMPACT_ATOMS: atom_id res chain seq x y z
N MET A 1 28.06 0.09 35.66
CA MET A 1 26.63 0.47 35.52
C MET A 1 26.23 1.05 36.84
N GLU A 2 25.76 2.30 36.86
CA GLU A 2 25.19 2.85 38.10
C GLU A 2 23.85 2.17 38.40
N PRO A 3 23.52 1.92 39.69
CA PRO A 3 22.23 1.39 40.08
C PRO A 3 21.09 2.34 39.71
N TYR A 4 19.94 1.78 39.32
CA TYR A 4 18.74 2.57 39.12
C TYR A 4 18.22 3.10 40.46
N GLU A 5 18.18 4.42 40.61
CA GLU A 5 17.52 5.08 41.73
C GLU A 5 16.00 5.19 41.46
N PRO A 6 15.14 4.66 42.35
CA PRO A 6 13.70 4.76 42.19
C PRO A 6 13.25 6.22 42.23
N ARG A 7 12.41 6.60 41.26
CA ARG A 7 11.87 7.96 41.20
C ARG A 7 10.90 8.24 42.35
N SER A 8 10.88 9.49 42.79
CA SER A 8 9.87 10.01 43.71
C SER A 8 8.46 9.73 43.17
N PRO A 9 7.47 9.36 44.01
CA PRO A 9 6.08 9.18 43.58
C PRO A 9 5.48 10.42 42.89
N LYS A 10 6.02 11.61 43.18
CA LYS A 10 5.59 12.89 42.59
C LYS A 10 6.32 13.26 41.30
N ALA A 11 7.37 12.52 40.93
CA ALA A 11 8.21 12.87 39.78
C ALA A 11 7.39 13.01 38.48
N MET A 12 6.36 12.18 38.26
CA MET A 12 5.52 12.32 37.06
C MET A 12 4.73 13.64 37.01
N GLN A 13 4.28 14.14 38.16
CA GLN A 13 3.52 15.39 38.25
C GLN A 13 4.44 16.61 38.17
N GLU A 14 5.66 16.49 38.70
CA GLU A 14 6.70 17.52 38.60
C GLU A 14 7.25 17.63 37.17
N ASP A 15 7.54 16.49 36.53
CA ASP A 15 8.06 16.42 35.16
C ASP A 15 6.99 16.76 34.11
N TYR A 16 5.73 16.38 34.38
CA TYR A 16 4.58 16.59 33.48
C TYR A 16 3.40 17.25 34.20
N PRO A 17 3.51 18.55 34.54
CA PRO A 17 2.49 19.25 35.33
C PRO A 17 1.15 19.44 34.60
N ARG A 18 1.07 19.12 33.31
CA ARG A 18 -0.15 19.16 32.50
C ARG A 18 -0.69 17.78 32.16
N LEU A 19 -0.14 16.72 32.77
CA LEU A 19 -0.67 15.39 32.59
C LEU A 19 -2.05 15.31 33.23
N TYR A 20 -3.02 14.82 32.46
CA TYR A 20 -4.37 14.61 32.95
C TYR A 20 -4.36 13.58 34.09
N ASP A 21 -4.88 13.97 35.26
CA ASP A 21 -4.93 13.18 36.49
C ASP A 21 -6.33 12.64 36.81
N GLY A 22 -7.29 12.87 35.90
CA GLY A 22 -8.65 12.37 36.02
C GLY A 22 -8.81 10.90 35.63
N GLU A 23 -10.07 10.46 35.52
CA GLU A 23 -10.39 9.08 35.17
C GLU A 23 -9.81 8.70 33.80
N TYR A 24 -9.02 7.63 33.79
CA TYR A 24 -8.40 7.10 32.60
C TYR A 24 -8.89 5.67 32.33
N GLY A 25 -8.93 5.30 31.05
CA GLY A 25 -9.31 3.96 30.62
C GLY A 25 -10.57 3.91 29.75
N PRO A 26 -11.05 2.69 29.43
CA PRO A 26 -12.20 2.50 28.58
C PRO A 26 -13.47 3.02 29.27
N THR A 27 -14.27 3.77 28.52
CA THR A 27 -15.60 4.18 28.98
C THR A 27 -16.47 2.95 29.29
N GLY A 28 -17.49 3.12 30.14
CA GLY A 28 -18.44 2.02 30.42
C GLY A 28 -19.06 1.41 29.16
N LYS A 29 -19.31 2.22 28.12
CA LYS A 29 -19.80 1.74 26.81
C LYS A 29 -18.76 0.86 26.10
N ALA A 30 -17.49 1.27 26.11
CA ALA A 30 -16.41 0.49 25.52
C ALA A 30 -16.21 -0.84 26.26
N LEU A 31 -16.31 -0.84 27.59
CA LEU A 31 -16.28 -2.06 28.42
C LEU A 31 -17.46 -3.00 28.08
N THR A 32 -18.68 -2.47 27.97
CA THR A 32 -19.84 -3.27 27.58
C THR A 32 -19.69 -3.86 26.18
N ALA A 33 -19.20 -3.08 25.21
CA ALA A 33 -18.97 -3.56 23.85
C ALA A 33 -17.87 -4.64 23.81
N ALA A 34 -16.83 -4.49 24.62
CA ALA A 34 -15.74 -5.47 24.74
C ALA A 34 -16.13 -6.79 25.41
N SER A 35 -17.39 -6.94 25.89
CA SER A 35 -17.92 -8.23 26.33
C SER A 35 -17.91 -9.31 25.25
N THR A 36 -17.79 -8.91 23.98
CA THR A 36 -17.60 -9.81 22.84
C THR A 36 -16.49 -9.29 21.94
N SER A 37 -15.74 -10.19 21.29
CA SER A 37 -14.69 -9.80 20.34
C SER A 37 -15.22 -8.95 19.19
N SER A 38 -16.42 -9.27 18.69
CA SER A 38 -17.10 -8.48 17.66
C SER A 38 -17.57 -7.12 18.17
N GLY A 39 -18.07 -7.05 19.40
CA GLY A 39 -18.52 -5.79 19.98
C GLY A 39 -17.37 -4.79 20.17
N ALA A 40 -16.20 -5.25 20.59
CA ALA A 40 -14.99 -4.42 20.63
C ALA A 40 -14.62 -3.87 19.24
N PHE A 41 -14.70 -4.72 18.21
CA PHE A 41 -14.40 -4.34 16.83
C PHE A 41 -15.39 -3.29 16.29
N TYR A 42 -16.69 -3.54 16.40
CA TYR A 42 -17.73 -2.64 15.89
C TYR A 42 -17.90 -1.36 16.72
N PHE A 43 -17.40 -1.34 17.96
CA PHE A 43 -17.38 -0.12 18.77
C PHE A 43 -16.54 0.99 18.11
N PHE A 44 -15.43 0.63 17.46
CA PHE A 44 -14.59 1.56 16.69
C PHE A 44 -14.97 1.62 15.22
N MET A 45 -15.40 0.49 14.64
CA MET A 45 -15.77 0.39 13.24
C MET A 45 -17.28 0.56 13.04
N GLN A 46 -17.75 1.80 13.21
CA GLN A 46 -19.18 2.14 13.07
C GLN A 46 -19.71 1.83 11.67
N PRO A 47 -20.99 1.45 11.52
CA PRO A 47 -21.59 1.17 10.20
C PRO A 47 -21.39 2.27 9.17
N THR A 48 -21.51 3.54 9.57
CA THR A 48 -21.33 4.71 8.70
C THR A 48 -19.92 4.79 8.10
N LEU A 49 -18.90 4.37 8.85
CA LEU A 49 -17.53 4.31 8.33
C LEU A 49 -17.40 3.31 7.18
N TRP A 50 -18.13 2.18 7.27
CA TRP A 50 -18.13 1.17 6.22
C TRP A 50 -18.89 1.61 4.98
N GLU A 51 -19.99 2.34 5.15
CA GLU A 51 -20.73 2.97 4.05
C GLU A 51 -19.82 3.96 3.31
N ASP A 52 -19.19 4.89 4.03
CA ASP A 52 -18.24 5.85 3.47
C ASP A 52 -17.08 5.17 2.73
N LEU A 53 -16.57 4.07 3.28
CA LEU A 53 -15.47 3.31 2.68
C LEU A 53 -15.90 2.60 1.39
N ALA A 54 -17.12 2.05 1.37
CA ALA A 54 -17.69 1.45 0.17
C ALA A 54 -17.88 2.48 -0.94
N ASP A 55 -18.46 3.64 -0.61
CA ASP A 55 -18.70 4.72 -1.58
C ASP A 55 -17.39 5.24 -2.16
N LYS A 56 -16.42 5.59 -1.31
CA LYS A 56 -15.10 6.06 -1.77
C LYS A 56 -14.35 5.03 -2.60
N SER A 57 -14.51 3.74 -2.29
CA SER A 57 -13.89 2.67 -3.07
C SER A 57 -14.49 2.57 -4.47
N ASN A 58 -15.82 2.74 -4.58
CA ASN A 58 -16.52 2.76 -5.86
C ASN A 58 -16.17 4.00 -6.68
N ASP A 59 -16.07 5.17 -6.04
CA ASP A 59 -15.63 6.41 -6.67
C ASP A 59 -14.24 6.24 -7.27
N TYR A 60 -13.28 5.79 -6.45
CA TYR A 60 -11.92 5.52 -6.92
C TYR A 60 -11.89 4.49 -8.04
N PHE A 61 -12.69 3.43 -7.97
CA PHE A 61 -12.78 2.43 -9.02
C PHE A 61 -13.23 3.04 -10.35
N THR A 62 -14.27 3.86 -10.30
CA THR A 62 -14.85 4.54 -11.47
C THR A 62 -13.87 5.55 -12.06
N GLU A 63 -13.26 6.38 -11.22
CA GLU A 63 -12.26 7.38 -11.64
C GLU A 63 -11.01 6.75 -12.27
N LYS A 64 -10.64 5.53 -11.86
CA LYS A 64 -9.41 4.86 -12.31
C LYS A 64 -9.63 3.83 -13.40
N ILE A 65 -10.85 3.63 -13.88
CA ILE A 65 -11.14 2.57 -14.85
C ILE A 65 -10.42 2.83 -16.18
N ASP A 66 -10.51 4.06 -16.71
CA ASP A 66 -9.94 4.41 -18.00
C ASP A 66 -8.41 4.33 -17.98
N GLU A 67 -7.78 4.90 -16.94
CA GLU A 67 -6.32 4.83 -16.75
C GLU A 67 -5.81 3.38 -16.75
N ARG A 68 -6.55 2.48 -16.09
CA ARG A 68 -6.20 1.06 -16.04
C ARG A 68 -6.40 0.37 -17.39
N VAL A 69 -7.50 0.69 -18.09
CA VAL A 69 -7.79 0.13 -19.42
C VAL A 69 -6.71 0.56 -20.42
N GLU A 70 -6.38 1.84 -20.47
CA GLU A 70 -5.32 2.38 -21.32
C GLU A 70 -3.96 1.78 -20.96
N GLY A 71 -3.66 1.69 -19.67
CA GLY A 71 -2.44 1.08 -19.17
C GLY A 71 -2.27 -0.38 -19.61
N GLN A 72 -3.36 -1.17 -19.64
CA GLN A 72 -3.32 -2.55 -20.15
C GLN A 72 -3.20 -2.61 -21.67
N TYR A 73 -3.95 -1.77 -22.39
CA TYR A 73 -3.87 -1.69 -23.84
C TYR A 73 -2.45 -1.35 -24.32
N ASN A 74 -1.82 -0.35 -23.71
CA ASN A 74 -0.45 0.05 -24.04
C ASN A 74 0.56 -1.08 -23.81
N LYS A 75 0.40 -1.85 -22.73
CA LYS A 75 1.22 -3.05 -22.48
C LYS A 75 1.03 -4.11 -23.56
N GLN A 76 -0.21 -4.31 -24.03
CA GLN A 76 -0.50 -5.26 -25.11
C GLN A 76 0.16 -4.82 -26.43
N VAL A 77 -0.03 -3.57 -26.84
CA VAL A 77 0.59 -3.02 -28.06
C VAL A 77 2.11 -3.13 -28.01
N ALA A 78 2.73 -2.87 -26.86
CA ALA A 78 4.18 -3.00 -26.70
C ALA A 78 4.67 -4.46 -26.87
N ARG A 79 3.90 -5.45 -26.39
CA ARG A 79 4.21 -6.87 -26.58
C ARG A 79 4.13 -7.28 -28.05
N GLU A 80 3.10 -6.81 -28.76
CA GLU A 80 2.93 -7.08 -30.18
C GLU A 80 4.07 -6.49 -31.01
N LYS A 81 4.48 -5.24 -30.71
CA LYS A 81 5.65 -4.61 -31.35
C LYS A 81 6.96 -5.36 -31.10
N LYS A 82 7.15 -5.93 -29.90
CA LYS A 82 8.33 -6.74 -29.56
C LYS A 82 8.33 -8.11 -30.25
N ASN A 83 7.15 -8.67 -30.49
CA ASN A 83 6.98 -9.96 -31.15
C ASN A 83 6.90 -9.88 -32.67
N ILE A 84 7.12 -8.70 -33.28
CA ILE A 84 7.36 -8.61 -34.73
C ILE A 84 8.64 -9.40 -35.02
N PRO A 85 8.59 -10.51 -35.78
CA PRO A 85 9.79 -11.26 -36.10
C PRO A 85 10.65 -10.36 -36.97
N ILE A 86 11.89 -10.12 -36.53
CA ILE A 86 12.95 -9.54 -37.35
C ILE A 86 13.23 -10.53 -38.48
N SER A 87 12.42 -10.48 -39.54
CA SER A 87 12.72 -11.05 -40.85
C SER A 87 12.32 -9.94 -41.84
N SER A 88 13.14 -9.47 -42.76
CA SER A 88 14.10 -10.20 -43.56
C SER A 88 15.02 -9.19 -44.30
N GLY A 89 16.04 -8.67 -43.61
CA GLY A 89 17.15 -7.97 -44.28
C GLY A 89 18.21 -8.99 -44.67
N LYS A 90 18.26 -9.35 -45.96
CA LYS A 90 19.13 -10.38 -46.55
C LYS A 90 20.54 -10.37 -45.96
N ARG A 91 20.97 -11.52 -45.40
CA ARG A 91 22.38 -11.79 -45.13
C ARG A 91 23.15 -11.57 -46.44
N GLU A 92 24.02 -10.58 -46.40
CA GLU A 92 24.99 -10.20 -47.42
C GLU A 92 25.72 -11.43 -47.97
N ASN A 93 25.45 -11.79 -49.23
CA ASN A 93 26.29 -12.72 -49.98
C ASN A 93 27.60 -11.99 -50.32
N ARG A 94 28.56 -12.01 -49.38
CA ARG A 94 29.94 -11.63 -49.66
C ARG A 94 30.53 -12.68 -50.59
N SER A 95 30.53 -12.38 -51.89
CA SER A 95 31.28 -13.10 -52.90
C SER A 95 32.73 -13.28 -52.42
N ARG A 96 33.16 -14.54 -52.26
CA ARG A 96 34.58 -14.86 -52.10
C ARG A 96 35.31 -14.42 -53.37
N PRO A 97 36.40 -13.63 -53.29
CA PRO A 97 37.20 -13.36 -54.48
C PRO A 97 37.83 -14.67 -54.93
N SER A 98 37.60 -15.07 -56.18
CA SER A 98 38.29 -16.20 -56.78
C SER A 98 39.78 -15.86 -56.84
N SER A 99 40.58 -16.54 -56.03
CA SER A 99 42.03 -16.40 -56.11
C SER A 99 42.50 -16.81 -57.49
N ARG A 100 43.24 -15.89 -58.09
CA ARG A 100 43.83 -15.90 -59.41
C ARG A 100 44.96 -16.94 -59.49
N ARG A 101 44.93 -17.74 -60.57
CA ARG A 101 46.04 -18.41 -61.29
C ARG A 101 47.23 -18.95 -60.48
N GLN A 102 47.51 -20.25 -60.60
CA GLN A 102 48.42 -20.80 -61.62
C GLN A 102 48.00 -22.22 -61.96
#